data_AF-A0A4W5P8G5-F1
#
_entry.id   AF-A0A4W5P8G5-F1
#
_cell.length_a   1.000
_cell.length_b   1.000
_cell.length_c   1.000
_cell.angle_alpha   90.00
_cell.angle_beta   90.00
_cell.angle_gamma   90.00
#
_symmetry.space_group_name_H-M   'P 1'
#
loop_
_entity.id
_entity.type
_entity.pdbx_description
1 polymer ?
#
loop_
_entity_poly.entity_id
_entity_poly.type
_entity_poly.pdbx_seq_one_letter_code
_entity_poly.pdbx_strand_id
1 'polypeptide(L)' 'GGDRVPADIRIIFAQGCKVDNSSLTGESEPQSKTPECTHENPLETKNIAFFSTTCLEGRHITGGC' A
#
# COMPACT_ATOMS: atom_id res chain seq x y z
N GLY A 1 2.15 15.81 4.29
CA GLY A 1 2.42 14.80 5.34
C GLY A 1 1.60 13.59 4.99
N GLY A 2 2.26 12.49 4.63
CA GLY A 2 1.61 11.21 4.38
C GLY A 2 1.83 10.28 5.56
N ASP A 3 0.93 9.31 5.74
CA ASP A 3 1.05 8.30 6.78
C ASP A 3 2.02 7.23 6.32
N ARG A 4 3.08 7.01 7.09
CA ARG A 4 4.00 5.90 6.84
C ARG A 4 3.40 4.63 7.39
N VAL A 5 3.49 3.58 6.59
CA VAL A 5 3.03 2.26 6.96
C VAL A 5 3.97 1.69 8.04
N PRO A 6 3.48 1.41 9.26
CA PRO A 6 4.32 1.04 10.40
C PRO A 6 4.74 -0.42 10.43
N ALA A 7 4.09 -1.29 9.65
CA ALA A 7 4.42 -2.70 9.47
C ALA A 7 3.79 -3.23 8.17
N ASP A 8 4.21 -4.41 7.71
CA ASP A 8 3.56 -5.05 6.55
C ASP A 8 2.12 -5.44 6.91
N ILE A 9 1.16 -4.80 6.24
CA ILE A 9 -0.27 -4.94 6.53
C ILE A 9 -1.05 -5.26 5.28
N ARG A 10 -2.03 -6.15 5.44
CA ARG A 10 -2.97 -6.47 4.37
C ARG A 10 -4.09 -5.45 4.35
N ILE A 11 -4.31 -4.88 3.16
CA ILE A 11 -5.38 -3.94 2.89
C ILE A 11 -6.67 -4.73 2.74
N ILE A 12 -7.62 -4.47 3.64
CA ILE A 12 -8.94 -5.10 3.61
C ILE A 12 -9.98 -4.20 2.94
N PHE A 13 -9.70 -2.89 2.87
CA PHE A 13 -10.44 -1.95 2.05
C PHE A 13 -9.58 -0.73 1.74
N ALA A 14 -9.70 -0.24 0.51
CA ALA A 14 -9.03 0.95 0.04
C ALA A 14 -9.93 1.71 -0.95
N GLN A 15 -9.98 3.03 -0.82
CA GLN A 15 -10.73 3.93 -1.69
C GLN A 15 -9.83 5.11 -2.07
N GLY A 16 -9.45 5.15 -3.35
CA GLY A 16 -8.50 6.14 -3.86
C GLY A 16 -7.12 6.08 -3.18
N CYS A 17 -6.79 4.96 -2.53
CA CYS A 17 -5.53 4.82 -1.78
C CYS A 17 -4.34 4.73 -2.74
N LYS A 18 -3.44 5.71 -2.65
CA LYS A 18 -2.20 5.77 -3.40
C LYS A 18 -1.04 5.70 -2.43
N VAL A 19 -0.14 4.76 -2.64
CA VAL A 19 1.07 4.62 -1.85
C VAL A 19 2.29 4.89 -2.69
N ASP A 20 3.26 5.52 -2.07
CA ASP A 20 4.60 5.68 -2.61
C ASP A 20 5.44 4.45 -2.24
N ASN A 21 5.86 3.72 -3.27
CA ASN A 21 6.76 2.58 -3.15
C ASN A 21 8.20 2.93 -3.54
N SER A 22 8.53 4.22 -3.65
CA SER A 22 9.90 4.67 -3.99
C SER A 22 10.94 4.12 -3.01
N SER A 23 10.54 3.92 -1.76
CA SER A 23 11.40 3.32 -0.73
C SER A 23 11.65 1.82 -0.91
N LEU A 24 10.77 1.10 -1.63
CA LEU A 24 10.85 -0.35 -1.84
C LEU A 24 11.41 -0.71 -3.21
N THR A 25 10.91 -0.08 -4.28
CA THR A 25 11.26 -0.40 -5.68
C THR A 25 12.08 0.69 -6.37
N GLY A 26 12.15 1.90 -5.80
CA GLY A 26 12.74 3.06 -6.47
C GLY A 26 11.81 3.76 -7.47
N GLU A 27 10.60 3.23 -7.69
CA GLU A 27 9.60 3.85 -8.54
C GLU A 27 9.03 5.09 -7.85
N SER A 28 9.19 6.26 -8.47
CA SER A 28 8.65 7.53 -7.94
C SER A 28 7.17 7.72 -8.24
N GLU A 29 6.54 6.81 -8.98
CA GLU A 29 5.13 6.91 -9.32
C GLU A 29 4.24 6.29 -8.23
N PRO A 30 3.21 7.01 -7.76
CA PRO A 30 2.28 6.51 -6.76
C PRO A 30 1.50 5.30 -7.29
N GLN A 31 1.58 4.18 -6.56
CA GLN A 31 0.85 2.97 -6.90
C GLN A 31 -0.50 2.92 -6.17
N SER A 32 -1.57 2.67 -6.93
CA SER A 32 -2.90 2.53 -6.36
C SER A 32 -3.06 1.18 -5.68
N LYS A 33 -3.53 1.19 -4.42
CA LYS A 33 -3.75 0.00 -3.62
C LYS A 33 -5.24 -0.35 -3.53
N THR A 34 -5.53 -1.64 -3.53
CA THR A 34 -6.89 -2.21 -3.63
C THR A 34 -6.95 -3.50 -2.80
N PRO A 35 -8.09 -3.85 -2.17
CA PRO A 35 -8.19 -5.07 -1.35
C PRO A 35 -8.09 -6.38 -2.15
N GLU A 36 -8.28 -6.32 -3.46
CA GLU A 36 -8.20 -7.44 -4.39
C GLU A 36 -6.75 -7.89 -4.62
N CYS A 37 -6.55 -9.21 -4.62
CA CYS A 37 -5.26 -9.79 -4.99
C CYS A 37 -5.09 -9.68 -6.51
N THR A 38 -4.13 -8.87 -6.97
CA THR A 38 -3.87 -8.68 -8.40
C THR A 38 -2.71 -9.51 -8.92
N HIS A 39 -1.81 -9.93 -8.02
CA HIS A 39 -0.60 -10.67 -8.37
C HIS A 39 -0.28 -11.69 -7.28
N GLU A 40 0.32 -12.83 -7.67
CA GLU A 40 0.81 -13.83 -6.72
C GLU A 40 2.02 -13.33 -5.93
N ASN A 41 2.81 -12.45 -6.53
CA ASN A 41 3.95 -11.82 -5.88
C ASN A 41 3.46 -10.76 -4.88
N PRO A 42 3.77 -10.88 -3.57
CA PRO A 42 3.34 -9.91 -2.57
C PRO A 42 3.90 -8.51 -2.85
N LEU A 43 5.06 -8.38 -3.50
CA LEU A 43 5.65 -7.07 -3.83
C LEU A 43 4.83 -6.29 -4.87
N GLU A 44 4.17 -7.01 -5.78
CA GLU A 44 3.40 -6.43 -6.89
C GLU A 44 1.90 -6.40 -6.64
N THR A 45 1.42 -7.12 -5.62
CA THR A 45 0.00 -7.11 -5.29
C THR A 45 -0.43 -5.78 -4.71
N LYS A 46 -1.64 -5.35 -5.07
CA LYS A 46 -2.22 -4.09 -4.63
C LYS A 46 -2.86 -4.17 -3.25
N ASN A 47 -3.02 -5.37 -2.69
CA ASN A 47 -3.66 -5.59 -1.39
C ASN A 47 -2.70 -5.72 -0.21
N ILE A 48 -1.41 -5.42 -0.41
CA ILE A 48 -0.41 -5.39 0.64
C ILE A 48 0.24 -4.00 0.66
N ALA A 49 0.27 -3.39 1.84
CA ALA A 49 1.07 -2.21 2.13
C ALA A 49 2.31 -2.65 2.90
N PHE A 50 3.48 -2.30 2.39
CA PHE A 50 4.75 -2.68 2.98
C PHE A 50 5.20 -1.66 4.01
N PHE A 51 5.90 -2.14 5.04
CA PHE A 51 6.66 -1.27 5.91
C PHE A 51 7.57 -0.37 5.07
N SER A 52 7.74 0.89 5.47
CA SER A 52 8.48 1.96 4.75
C SER A 52 7.78 2.64 3.57
N THR A 53 6.63 2.12 3.12
CA THR A 53 5.83 2.81 2.09
C THR A 53 5.04 3.97 2.71
N THR A 54 4.77 5.01 1.92
CA THR A 54 4.05 6.21 2.40
C THR A 54 2.71 6.32 1.69
N CYS A 55 1.62 6.35 2.46
CA CYS A 55 0.29 6.64 1.94
C CYS A 55 0.20 8.13 1.62
N LEU A 56 0.08 8.45 0.33
CA LEU A 56 0.04 9.82 -0.17
C LEU A 56 -1.38 10.39 -0.12
N GLU A 57 -2.36 9.60 -0.54
CA GLU A 57 -3.77 9.99 -0.55
C GLU A 57 -4.67 8.76 -0.44
N GLY A 58 -5.91 8.97 0.00
CA GLY A 58 -6.98 7.99 -0.03
C GLY A 58 -7.21 7.28 1.30
N ARG A 59 -8.41 6.70 1.42
CA ARG A 59 -8.83 6.02 2.64
C ARG A 59 -8.50 4.55 2.52
N HIS A 60 -7.79 4.02 3.49
CA HIS A 60 -7.57 2.58 3.60
C HIS A 60 -7.87 2.15 5.04
N ILE A 61 -8.40 0.93 5.19
CA ILE A 61 -8.45 0.26 6.47
C ILE A 61 -7.56 -0.96 6.39
N THR A 62 -6.73 -1.09 7.42
CA THR A 62 -5.77 -2.17 7.54
C THR A 62 -6.32 -3.09 8.62
N GLY A 63 -6.44 -4.37 8.28
CA GLY A 63 -6.85 -5.39 9.24
C GLY A 63 -5.66 -5.72 10.13
N GLY A 64 -5.55 -5.06 11.28
CA GLY A 64 -4.65 -5.48 12.34
C GLY A 64 -5.36 -6.50 13.23
N CYS A 65 -4.73 -7.64 13.48
CA CYS A 65 -5.00 -8.44 14.66
C CYS A 65 -4.24 -7.84 15.85
#